data_AF-A0A8S2L933-F1
#
_entry.id   AF-A0A8S2L933-F1
#
_cell.length_a   1.000
_cell.length_b   1.000
_cell.length_c   1.000
_cell.angle_alpha   90.00
_cell.angle_beta   90.00
_cell.angle_gamma   90.00
#
_symmetry.space_group_name_H-M   'P 1'
#
loop_
_entity.id
_entity.type
_entity.pdbx_description
1 polymer ?
#
loop_
_entity_poly.entity_id
_entity_poly.type
_entity_poly.pdbx_seq_one_letter_code
_entity_poly.pdbx_strand_id
1 'polypeptide(L)'
;MWWYCFVYNHLIFSLISLTKSKQIPLIGLFTRDNPEDNYINNSSSSFLIFDYAIKHLKAIKTIHTELVIQRYEQDIPCDMAIATKMVFDMIHQTPKPLAIFSGSCRKVASAIAETAGVYNMTT
;
A
#
# COMPACT_ATOMS: atom_id res chain seq x y z
N MET A 1 -15.85 8.69 5.60
CA MET A 1 -14.91 9.43 4.72
C MET A 1 -13.84 10.21 5.50
N TRP A 2 -14.18 10.90 6.60
CA TRP A 2 -13.20 11.69 7.39
C TRP A 2 -12.17 10.87 8.20
N TRP A 3 -12.55 9.69 8.70
CA TRP A 3 -11.65 8.84 9.49
C TRP A 3 -10.48 8.27 8.68
N TYR A 4 -10.71 7.91 7.42
CA TYR A 4 -9.67 7.35 6.56
C TYR A 4 -8.54 8.34 6.32
N CYS A 5 -8.84 9.61 6.02
CA CYS A 5 -7.82 10.66 5.86
C CYS A 5 -7.04 10.95 7.17
N PHE A 6 -7.70 10.83 8.32
CA PHE A 6 -7.08 11.08 9.62
C PHE A 6 -6.07 9.99 9.99
N VAL A 7 -6.45 8.72 9.82
CA VAL A 7 -5.54 7.57 9.96
C VAL A 7 -4.41 7.69 8.94
N TYR A 8 -4.73 8.02 7.68
CA TYR A 8 -3.73 8.19 6.62
C TYR A 8 -2.66 9.23 6.97
N ASN A 9 -3.08 10.43 7.39
CA ASN A 9 -2.15 11.49 7.75
C ASN A 9 -1.28 11.12 8.94
N HIS A 10 -1.84 10.51 9.99
CA HIS A 10 -1.07 10.11 11.17
C HIS A 10 -0.07 8.99 10.88
N LEU A 11 -0.47 8.01 10.08
CA LEU A 11 0.32 6.83 9.77
C LEU A 11 1.50 7.22 8.85
N ILE A 12 1.26 8.12 7.90
CA ILE A 12 2.33 8.65 7.06
C ILE A 12 3.24 9.61 7.81
N PHE A 13 2.71 10.49 8.67
CA PHE A 13 3.56 11.37 9.47
C PHE A 13 4.48 10.56 10.40
N SER A 14 3.98 9.45 10.94
CA SER A 14 4.77 8.51 11.74
C SER A 14 5.85 7.82 10.90
N LEU A 15 5.51 7.31 9.72
CA LEU A 15 6.47 6.68 8.80
C LEU A 15 7.60 7.64 8.40
N ILE A 16 7.24 8.87 8.05
CA ILE A 16 8.17 9.92 7.62
C ILE A 16 9.08 10.36 8.77
N SER A 17 8.53 10.51 9.99
CA SER A 17 9.32 10.87 11.17
C SER A 17 10.26 9.76 11.63
N LEU A 18 9.99 8.49 11.29
CA LEU A 18 10.83 7.34 11.63
C LEU A 18 11.94 7.08 10.59
N THR A 19 11.79 7.57 9.36
CA THR A 19 12.74 7.26 8.30
C THR A 19 13.78 8.36 8.12
N LYS A 20 15.05 8.05 8.47
CA LYS A 20 16.23 8.82 8.01
C LYS A 20 16.53 8.64 6.51
N SER A 21 15.69 7.89 5.80
CA SER A 21 15.87 7.53 4.39
C SER A 21 15.28 8.60 3.48
N LYS A 22 16.04 9.02 2.46
CA LYS A 22 15.54 9.90 1.39
C LYS A 22 14.56 9.17 0.45
N GLN A 23 14.46 7.85 0.53
CA GLN A 23 13.56 7.04 -0.30
C GLN A 23 12.51 6.36 0.58
N ILE A 24 11.24 6.52 0.20
CA ILE A 24 10.09 5.90 0.84
C ILE A 24 9.47 4.92 -0.17
N PRO A 25 9.87 3.64 -0.14
CA PRO A 25 9.28 2.60 -0.98
C PRO A 25 7.95 2.13 -0.38
N LEU A 26 6.90 2.26 -1.19
CA LEU A 26 5.52 1.87 -0.89
C LEU A 26 5.09 0.76 -1.84
N ILE A 27 4.51 -0.30 -1.29
CA ILE A 27 3.93 -1.40 -2.07
C ILE A 27 2.42 -1.19 -2.16
N GLY A 28 1.86 -1.31 -3.37
CA GLY A 28 0.44 -1.24 -3.67
C GLY A 28 -0.04 -2.54 -4.31
N LEU A 29 -1.00 -3.20 -3.68
CA LEU A 29 -1.55 -4.50 -4.03
C LEU A 29 -3.04 -4.38 -4.31
N PHE A 30 -3.45 -4.52 -5.57
CA PHE A 30 -4.84 -4.29 -5.98
C PHE A 30 -5.32 -5.45 -6.85
N THR A 31 -6.62 -5.74 -6.84
CA THR A 31 -7.18 -6.79 -7.71
C THR A 31 -7.98 -6.14 -8.84
N ARG A 32 -7.46 -6.02 -10.06
CA ARG A 32 -8.16 -5.32 -11.16
C ARG A 32 -9.31 -6.12 -11.74
N ASP A 33 -9.15 -7.43 -11.93
CA ASP A 33 -10.14 -8.26 -12.59
C ASP A 33 -10.45 -9.50 -11.73
N ASN A 34 -11.61 -9.50 -11.06
CA ASN A 34 -12.16 -10.72 -10.48
C ASN A 34 -13.60 -10.92 -10.95
N PRO A 35 -13.90 -11.93 -11.79
CA PRO A 35 -15.26 -12.18 -12.28
C PRO A 35 -16.22 -12.70 -11.20
N GLU A 36 -15.70 -13.17 -10.06
CA GLU A 36 -16.53 -13.72 -8.96
C GLU A 36 -17.01 -12.68 -7.95
N ASP A 37 -16.47 -11.46 -7.99
CA ASP A 37 -16.90 -10.42 -7.09
C ASP A 37 -17.71 -9.32 -7.81
N ASN A 38 -18.85 -8.95 -7.24
CA ASN A 38 -19.48 -7.63 -7.45
C ASN A 38 -18.58 -6.45 -6.97
N TYR A 39 -17.27 -6.67 -6.74
CA TYR A 39 -16.25 -5.70 -6.31
C TYR A 39 -15.55 -4.97 -7.46
N ILE A 40 -15.99 -5.12 -8.71
CA ILE A 40 -15.45 -4.41 -9.89
C ILE A 40 -15.37 -2.88 -9.67
N ASN A 41 -16.17 -2.33 -8.75
CA ASN A 41 -16.17 -0.90 -8.41
C ASN A 41 -15.17 -0.50 -7.30
N ASN A 42 -14.64 -1.43 -6.50
CA ASN A 42 -13.86 -1.14 -5.29
C ASN A 42 -12.34 -1.24 -5.49
N SER A 43 -11.87 -2.11 -6.38
CA SER A 43 -10.43 -2.22 -6.66
C SER A 43 -9.89 -1.02 -7.43
N SER A 44 -10.65 -0.55 -8.42
CA SER A 44 -10.40 0.72 -9.12
C SER A 44 -10.38 1.90 -8.14
N SER A 45 -11.30 1.90 -7.17
CA SER A 45 -11.37 2.92 -6.13
C SER A 45 -10.17 2.89 -5.17
N SER A 46 -9.71 1.69 -4.79
CA SER A 46 -8.55 1.51 -3.91
C SER A 46 -7.25 1.97 -4.58
N PHE A 47 -7.11 1.70 -5.88
CA PHE A 47 -6.02 2.23 -6.69
C PHE A 47 -6.04 3.76 -6.77
N LEU A 48 -7.22 4.35 -7.01
CA LEU A 48 -7.38 5.82 -7.04
C LEU A 48 -7.04 6.47 -5.69
N ILE A 49 -7.40 5.83 -4.57
CA ILE A 49 -7.05 6.31 -3.23
C ILE A 49 -5.53 6.29 -3.03
N PHE A 50 -4.85 5.22 -3.46
CA PHE A 50 -3.39 5.12 -3.38
C PHE A 50 -2.70 6.17 -4.25
N ASP A 51 -3.17 6.40 -5.47
CA ASP A 51 -2.64 7.44 -6.35
C ASP A 51 -2.86 8.84 -5.76
N TYR A 52 -4.05 9.09 -5.20
CA TYR A 52 -4.37 10.35 -4.53
C TYR A 52 -3.49 10.61 -3.30
N ALA A 53 -3.24 9.57 -2.51
CA ALA A 53 -2.35 9.59 -1.38
C ALA A 53 -0.91 9.96 -1.76
N ILE A 54 -0.35 9.31 -2.79
CA ILE A 54 0.99 9.62 -3.29
C ILE A 54 1.06 11.06 -3.79
N LYS A 55 0.04 11.54 -4.51
CA LYS A 55 -0.04 12.92 -4.99
C LYS A 55 -0.04 13.92 -3.83
N HIS A 56 -0.83 13.67 -2.79
CA HIS A 56 -0.84 14.51 -1.59
C HIS A 56 0.53 14.52 -0.91
N LEU A 57 1.17 13.37 -0.76
CA LEU A 57 2.48 13.30 -0.14
C LEU A 57 3.56 14.06 -0.89
N LYS A 58 3.54 14.00 -2.22
CA LYS A 58 4.44 14.81 -3.05
C LYS A 58 4.15 16.32 -2.96
N ALA A 59 2.91 16.71 -2.64
CA ALA A 59 2.50 18.11 -2.54
C ALA A 59 2.85 18.74 -1.19
N ILE A 60 3.07 17.95 -0.14
CA ILE A 60 3.45 18.45 1.20
C ILE A 60 4.90 18.92 1.18
N LYS A 61 5.10 20.20 0.87
CA LYS A 61 6.42 20.87 0.83
C LYS A 61 7.14 20.90 2.18
N THR A 62 6.43 20.76 3.29
CA THR A 62 6.99 20.77 4.66
C THR A 62 7.79 19.51 4.99
N ILE A 63 7.62 18.44 4.22
CA ILE A 63 8.24 17.15 4.44
C ILE A 63 9.31 16.96 3.36
N HIS A 64 10.48 17.56 3.59
CA HIS A 64 11.70 17.47 2.79
C HIS A 64 11.55 17.36 1.25
N THR A 65 11.94 18.41 0.55
CA THR A 65 12.13 18.48 -0.93
C THR A 65 13.00 17.39 -1.55
N GLU A 66 13.62 16.51 -0.74
CA GLU A 66 14.49 15.42 -1.17
C GLU A 66 13.87 14.03 -1.00
N LEU A 67 12.64 13.93 -0.50
CA LEU A 67 11.96 12.65 -0.32
C LEU A 67 11.43 12.10 -1.66
N VAL A 68 11.97 10.97 -2.07
CA VAL A 68 11.56 10.23 -3.26
C VAL A 68 10.63 9.09 -2.85
N ILE A 69 9.34 9.27 -3.11
CA ILE A 69 8.36 8.20 -2.94
C ILE A 69 8.49 7.24 -4.12
N GLN A 70 8.90 6.00 -3.84
CA GLN A 70 8.97 4.93 -4.81
C GLN A 70 7.74 4.06 -4.67
N ARG A 71 7.06 3.80 -5.79
CA ARG A 71 5.84 3.00 -5.82
C ARG A 71 6.12 1.67 -6.50
N TYR A 72 5.67 0.59 -5.89
CA TYR A 72 5.72 -0.76 -6.42
C TYR A 72 4.30 -1.28 -6.46
N GLU A 73 3.73 -1.40 -7.64
CA GLU A 73 2.32 -1.76 -7.83
C GLU A 73 2.24 -3.10 -8.51
N GLN A 74 1.37 -3.97 -8.01
CA GLN A 74 1.13 -5.27 -8.59
C GLN A 74 -0.35 -5.61 -8.51
N ASP A 75 -0.87 -6.09 -9.64
CA ASP A 75 -2.19 -6.69 -9.71
C ASP A 75 -2.13 -8.10 -9.11
N ILE A 76 -3.03 -8.40 -8.16
CA ILE A 76 -3.09 -9.69 -7.46
C ILE A 76 -4.48 -10.32 -7.62
N PRO A 77 -4.55 -11.62 -7.99
CA PRO A 77 -5.82 -12.31 -8.10
C PRO A 77 -6.45 -12.53 -6.72
N CYS A 78 -7.75 -12.82 -6.71
CA CYS A 78 -8.47 -13.23 -5.49
C CYS A 78 -8.28 -14.70 -5.11
N ASP A 79 -7.09 -15.22 -5.41
CA ASP A 79 -6.63 -16.51 -4.94
C ASP A 79 -5.59 -16.29 -3.84
N MET A 80 -5.84 -16.88 -2.67
CA MET A 80 -4.98 -16.70 -1.50
C MET A 80 -3.55 -17.19 -1.73
N ALA A 81 -3.37 -18.36 -2.33
CA ALA A 81 -2.06 -18.95 -2.49
C ALA A 81 -1.21 -18.13 -3.47
N ILE A 82 -1.81 -17.73 -4.59
CA ILE A 82 -1.14 -16.90 -5.59
C ILE A 82 -0.86 -15.51 -5.01
N ALA A 83 -1.83 -14.87 -4.37
CA ALA A 83 -1.66 -13.53 -3.79
C ALA A 83 -0.60 -13.50 -2.70
N THR A 84 -0.60 -14.46 -1.76
CA THR A 84 0.43 -14.54 -0.71
C THR A 84 1.83 -14.71 -1.29
N LYS A 85 2.00 -15.55 -2.34
CA LYS A 85 3.28 -15.68 -3.03
C LYS A 85 3.70 -14.34 -3.65
N MET A 86 2.79 -13.64 -4.32
CA MET A 86 3.09 -12.35 -4.95
C MET A 86 3.46 -11.28 -3.94
N VAL A 87 2.78 -11.23 -2.79
CA VAL A 87 3.12 -10.36 -1.66
C VAL A 87 4.54 -10.63 -1.18
N PHE A 88 4.86 -11.91 -0.96
CA PHE A 88 6.19 -12.33 -0.53
C PHE A 88 7.27 -11.92 -1.54
N ASP A 89 7.05 -12.19 -2.82
CA ASP A 89 7.98 -11.84 -3.90
C ASP A 89 8.22 -10.32 -3.93
N MET A 90 7.17 -9.50 -3.81
CA MET A 90 7.31 -8.04 -3.77
C MET A 90 8.08 -7.54 -2.57
N ILE A 91 7.80 -8.05 -1.37
CA ILE A 91 8.51 -7.61 -0.15
C ILE A 91 10.02 -7.82 -0.29
N HIS A 92 10.43 -8.92 -0.94
CA HIS A 92 11.85 -9.25 -1.14
C HIS A 92 12.48 -8.48 -2.30
N GLN A 93 11.70 -8.11 -3.31
CA GLN A 93 12.16 -7.32 -4.45
C GLN A 93 12.20 -5.82 -4.15
N THR A 94 11.36 -5.34 -3.22
CA THR A 94 11.33 -3.95 -2.81
C THR A 94 12.41 -3.70 -1.75
N PRO A 95 13.31 -2.71 -1.95
CA PRO A 95 14.35 -2.42 -0.97
C PRO A 95 13.76 -1.74 0.27
N LYS A 96 13.61 -2.46 1.38
CA LYS A 96 13.10 -1.94 2.68
C LYS A 96 11.73 -1.26 2.58
N PRO A 97 10.67 -1.98 2.13
CA PRO A 97 9.31 -1.44 2.08
C PRO A 97 8.88 -0.96 3.47
N LEU A 98 8.22 0.19 3.51
CA LEU A 98 7.77 0.81 4.77
C LEU A 98 6.28 0.58 5.03
N ALA A 99 5.49 0.50 3.95
CA ALA A 99 4.07 0.25 4.04
C ALA A 99 3.58 -0.56 2.83
N ILE A 100 2.53 -1.34 3.09
CA ILE A 100 1.79 -2.09 2.09
C ILE A 100 0.35 -1.56 2.07
N PHE A 101 -0.12 -1.15 0.91
CA PHE A 101 -1.51 -0.78 0.69
C PHE A 101 -2.21 -1.90 -0.06
N SER A 102 -3.30 -2.42 0.51
CA SER A 102 -4.09 -3.49 -0.10
C SER A 102 -5.50 -3.01 -0.44
N GLY A 103 -5.90 -3.23 -1.70
CA GLY A 103 -7.26 -3.08 -2.20
C GLY A 103 -7.75 -4.36 -2.88
N SER A 104 -7.58 -5.49 -2.20
CA SER A 104 -7.99 -6.83 -2.68
C SER A 104 -9.24 -7.35 -1.97
N CYS A 105 -9.74 -8.50 -2.41
CA CYS A 105 -10.78 -9.24 -1.69
C CYS A 105 -10.41 -9.52 -0.23
N ARG A 106 -11.45 -9.63 0.61
CA ARG A 106 -11.34 -9.66 2.08
C ARG A 106 -10.37 -10.71 2.62
N LYS A 107 -10.38 -11.92 2.04
CA LYS A 107 -9.51 -13.02 2.47
C LYS A 107 -8.03 -12.66 2.27
N VAL A 108 -7.71 -12.09 1.11
CA VAL A 108 -6.34 -11.70 0.73
C VAL A 108 -5.87 -10.50 1.55
N ALA A 109 -6.75 -9.52 1.77
CA ALA A 109 -6.43 -8.35 2.59
C ALA A 109 -6.04 -8.72 4.03
N SER A 110 -6.73 -9.69 4.64
CA SER A 110 -6.37 -10.19 5.98
C SER A 110 -4.99 -10.83 6.02
N ALA A 111 -4.66 -11.68 5.04
CA ALA A 111 -3.33 -12.30 4.96
C ALA A 111 -2.21 -11.28 4.72
N ILE A 112 -2.48 -10.22 3.94
CA ILE A 112 -1.53 -9.13 3.73
C ILE A 112 -1.26 -8.37 5.04
N ALA A 113 -2.31 -8.07 5.82
CA ALA A 113 -2.18 -7.38 7.10
C ALA A 113 -1.33 -8.18 8.10
N GLU A 114 -1.56 -9.49 8.20
CA GLU A 114 -0.76 -10.38 9.03
C GLU A 114 0.71 -10.43 8.58
N THR A 115 0.94 -10.52 7.27
CA THR A 115 2.29 -10.53 6.69
C THR A 115 3.02 -9.23 6.97
N ALA A 116 2.36 -8.08 6.82
CA ALA A 116 2.97 -6.78 7.08
C ALA A 116 3.48 -6.66 8.53
N GLY A 117 2.70 -7.16 9.50
CA GLY A 117 3.11 -7.20 10.90
C GLY A 117 4.41 -7.98 11.14
N VAL A 118 4.63 -9.09 10.41
CA VAL A 118 5.86 -9.91 10.53
C VAL A 118 7.10 -9.14 10.10
N TYR A 119 6.98 -8.28 9.08
CA TYR A 119 8.10 -7.52 8.53
C TYR A 119 8.21 -6.10 9.10
N ASN A 120 7.52 -5.80 10.20
CA ASN A 120 7.44 -4.45 10.79
C ASN A 120 6.99 -3.38 9.78
N MET A 121 6.14 -3.77 8.84
CA MET A 121 5.51 -2.87 7.90
C MET A 121 4.14 -2.45 8.41
N THR A 122 3.74 -1.25 8.02
CA THR A 122 2.39 -0.73 8.27
C THR A 122 1.45 -1.07 7.12
N THR A 123 0.20 -1.38 7.44
CA THR A 123 -0.92 -1.59 6.50
C THR A 123 -2.09 -0.68 6.79
#